data_AF-A0A501WQE8-F1
#
_entry.id   AF-A0A501WQE8-F1
#
_cell.length_a   1.000
_cell.length_b   1.000
_cell.length_c   1.000
_cell.angle_alpha   90.00
_cell.angle_beta   90.00
_cell.angle_gamma   90.00
#
_symmetry.space_group_name_H-M   'P 1'
#
loop_
_entity.id
_entity.type
_entity.pdbx_description
1 polymer ?
#
loop_
_entity_poly.entity_id
_entity_poly.type
_entity_poly.pdbx_seq_one_letter_code
_entity_poly.pdbx_strand_id
1 'polypeptide(L)'
;MSKIKSPKKLIEVALPLDDINAASSAEKSIRHGHPSTLHMWWARRPLAASKAVLFAQLVNDPGGERGWQAGKTKEQADKEREELFEICRELISWENLNNKAVISVLLK
;
A
#
# COMPACT_ATOMS: atom_id res chain seq x y z
N MET A 1 27.42 -12.72 17.56
CA MET A 1 26.88 -12.40 16.22
C MET A 1 26.40 -10.96 16.23
N SER A 2 26.90 -10.09 15.35
CA SER A 2 26.39 -8.72 15.23
C SER A 2 24.97 -8.75 14.64
N LYS A 3 24.08 -7.93 15.19
CA LYS A 3 22.67 -7.88 14.79
C LYS A 3 22.57 -7.08 13.49
N ILE A 4 22.41 -7.75 12.35
CA ILE A 4 22.17 -7.09 11.06
C ILE A 4 20.83 -6.36 11.14
N LYS A 5 20.82 -5.04 10.92
CA LYS A 5 19.61 -4.21 10.90
C LYS A 5 19.27 -3.86 9.45
N SER A 6 18.16 -4.36 8.94
CA SER A 6 17.64 -3.97 7.62
C SER A 6 17.00 -2.58 7.67
N PRO A 7 16.91 -1.86 6.53
CA PRO A 7 16.10 -0.65 6.44
C PRO A 7 14.66 -0.93 6.89
N LYS A 8 14.01 0.07 7.49
CA LYS A 8 12.62 -0.06 7.94
C LYS A 8 11.70 0.02 6.73
N LYS A 9 10.73 -0.90 6.60
CA LYS A 9 9.76 -0.88 5.50
C LYS A 9 8.58 0.04 5.80
N LEU A 10 7.93 0.55 4.76
CA LEU A 10 6.77 1.44 4.91
C LEU A 10 5.65 0.76 5.71
N ILE A 11 5.40 -0.53 5.46
CA ILE A 11 4.41 -1.34 6.19
C ILE A 11 4.65 -1.42 7.71
N GLU A 12 5.88 -1.26 8.18
CA GLU A 12 6.21 -1.28 9.62
C GLU A 12 5.94 0.05 10.31
N VAL A 13 5.64 1.11 9.55
CA VAL A 13 5.56 2.48 10.06
C VAL A 13 4.17 3.06 9.83
N ALA A 14 3.72 3.09 8.57
CA ALA A 14 2.50 3.78 8.22
C ALA A 14 1.89 3.23 6.92
N LEU A 15 0.56 3.22 6.86
CA LEU A 15 -0.23 2.83 5.71
C LEU A 15 -1.49 3.69 5.64
N PRO A 16 -1.97 4.06 4.43
CA PRO A 16 -3.23 4.77 4.24
C PRO A 16 -4.40 3.79 4.38
N LEU A 17 -4.69 3.38 5.63
CA LEU A 17 -5.67 2.32 5.92
C LEU A 17 -7.09 2.70 5.49
N ASP A 18 -7.47 3.96 5.64
CA ASP A 18 -8.81 4.43 5.27
C ASP A 18 -9.05 4.28 3.76
N ASP A 19 -8.08 4.67 2.94
CA ASP A 19 -8.14 4.53 1.48
C ASP A 19 -8.16 3.06 1.05
N ILE A 20 -7.30 2.23 1.65
CA ILE A 20 -7.25 0.78 1.39
C ILE A 20 -8.59 0.13 1.75
N ASN A 21 -9.19 0.49 2.88
CA ASN A 21 -10.44 -0.06 3.36
C ASN A 21 -11.63 0.38 2.49
N ALA A 22 -11.65 1.65 2.06
CA ALA A 22 -12.66 2.17 1.16
C ALA A 22 -12.64 1.44 -0.19
N ALA A 23 -11.46 1.30 -0.81
CA ALA A 23 -11.29 0.60 -2.08
C ALA A 23 -11.61 -0.90 -1.97
N SER A 24 -11.18 -1.55 -0.87
CA SER A 24 -11.49 -2.95 -0.60
C SER A 24 -12.99 -3.20 -0.42
N SER A 25 -13.69 -2.25 0.19
CA SER A 25 -15.15 -2.33 0.38
C SER A 25 -15.89 -2.15 -0.95
N ALA A 26 -15.44 -1.23 -1.80
CA ALA A 26 -15.98 -1.01 -3.14
C ALA A 26 -15.80 -2.25 -4.05
N GLU A 27 -14.65 -2.93 -3.98
CA GLU A 27 -14.41 -4.18 -4.71
C GLU A 27 -15.42 -5.29 -4.31
N LYS A 28 -15.83 -5.31 -3.04
CA LYS A 28 -16.73 -6.33 -2.49
C LYS A 28 -18.19 -6.10 -2.89
N SER A 29 -18.60 -4.85 -3.15
CA SER A 29 -20.02 -4.47 -3.32
C SER A 29 -20.54 -4.50 -4.76
N ILE A 30 -19.75 -4.97 -5.73
CA ILE A 30 -20.08 -4.95 -7.18
C ILE A 30 -21.32 -5.78 -7.53
N ARG A 31 -21.65 -6.83 -6.76
CA ARG A 31 -22.75 -7.75 -7.06
C ARG A 31 -23.79 -7.71 -5.94
N HIS A 32 -25.06 -7.60 -6.32
CA HIS A 32 -26.19 -7.64 -5.40
C HIS A 32 -27.09 -8.85 -5.73
N GLY A 33 -27.52 -9.61 -4.72
CA GLY A 33 -28.51 -10.69 -4.88
C GLY A 33 -28.02 -11.99 -5.55
N HIS A 34 -26.74 -12.13 -5.86
CA HIS A 34 -26.20 -13.36 -6.44
C HIS A 34 -25.72 -14.32 -5.32
N PRO A 35 -25.93 -15.65 -5.37
CA PRO A 35 -25.48 -16.58 -4.32
C PRO A 35 -23.98 -16.44 -3.95
N SER A 36 -23.14 -16.02 -4.90
CA SER A 36 -21.72 -15.72 -4.66
C SER A 36 -21.46 -14.50 -3.76
N THR A 37 -22.48 -13.72 -3.38
CA THR A 37 -22.38 -12.59 -2.44
C THR A 37 -22.60 -13.01 -1.00
N LEU A 38 -23.16 -14.21 -0.74
CA LEU A 38 -23.38 -14.73 0.61
C LEU A 38 -22.07 -15.15 1.29
N HIS A 39 -21.16 -15.79 0.55
CA HIS A 39 -19.86 -16.20 1.08
C HIS A 39 -18.78 -16.13 0.01
N MET A 40 -17.73 -15.37 0.28
CA MET A 40 -16.63 -15.09 -0.65
C MET A 40 -15.49 -16.12 -0.49
N TRP A 41 -15.86 -17.41 -0.54
CA TRP A 41 -14.98 -18.56 -0.28
C TRP A 41 -13.92 -18.78 -1.36
N TRP A 42 -12.70 -19.21 -1.03
CA TRP A 42 -12.05 -19.12 0.29
C TRP A 42 -11.49 -17.70 0.47
N ALA A 43 -12.08 -16.91 1.37
CA ALA A 43 -11.61 -15.59 1.83
C ALA A 43 -10.71 -14.82 0.83
N ARG A 44 -11.27 -14.39 -0.31
CA ARG A 44 -10.50 -13.57 -1.27
C ARG A 44 -9.98 -12.31 -0.56
N ARG A 45 -8.67 -12.14 -0.53
CA ARG A 45 -8.06 -10.86 -0.14
C ARG A 45 -8.37 -9.85 -1.24
N PRO A 46 -8.96 -8.68 -0.92
CA PRO A 46 -9.16 -7.63 -1.89
C PRO A 46 -7.86 -7.34 -2.65
N LEU A 47 -7.96 -7.15 -3.96
CA LEU A 47 -6.80 -6.80 -4.79
C LEU A 47 -6.20 -5.48 -4.33
N ALA A 48 -7.05 -4.53 -3.91
CA ALA A 48 -6.67 -3.29 -3.25
C ALA A 48 -5.68 -3.53 -2.10
N ALA A 49 -6.06 -4.32 -1.10
CA ALA A 49 -5.23 -4.63 0.05
C ALA A 49 -3.94 -5.38 -0.34
N SER A 50 -4.04 -6.34 -1.26
CA SER A 50 -2.88 -7.13 -1.71
C SER A 50 -1.83 -6.24 -2.39
N LYS A 51 -2.26 -5.31 -3.26
CA LYS A 51 -1.37 -4.35 -3.93
C LYS A 51 -0.70 -3.41 -2.93
N ALA A 52 -1.47 -2.85 -2.01
CA ALA A 52 -0.96 -1.94 -0.98
C ALA A 52 0.13 -2.60 -0.12
N VAL A 53 -0.12 -3.83 0.33
CA VAL A 53 0.83 -4.61 1.15
C VAL A 53 2.10 -4.92 0.36
N LEU A 54 1.98 -5.34 -0.90
CA LEU A 54 3.14 -5.61 -1.75
C LEU A 54 3.99 -4.34 -1.97
N PHE A 55 3.36 -3.23 -2.29
CA PHE A 55 4.02 -1.94 -2.45
C PHE A 55 4.77 -1.54 -1.17
N ALA A 56 4.08 -1.55 -0.03
CA ALA A 56 4.65 -1.14 1.25
C ALA A 56 5.73 -2.09 1.80
N GLN A 57 5.76 -3.34 1.34
CA GLN A 57 6.84 -4.31 1.64
C GLN A 57 8.10 -4.03 0.83
N LEU A 58 7.96 -3.54 -0.40
CA LEU A 58 9.07 -3.24 -1.29
C LEU A 58 9.70 -1.89 -0.93
N VAL A 59 8.88 -0.89 -0.63
CA VAL A 59 9.31 0.49 -0.34
C VAL A 59 9.84 0.64 1.08
N ASN A 60 11.01 1.29 1.21
CA ASN A 60 11.60 1.64 2.51
C ASN A 60 10.98 2.94 3.05
N ASP A 61 10.87 3.06 4.37
CA ASP A 61 10.40 4.28 5.01
C ASP A 61 11.41 5.44 4.80
N PRO A 62 10.94 6.67 4.51
CA PRO A 62 11.81 7.84 4.33
C PRO A 62 12.45 8.36 5.61
N GLY A 63 11.91 8.04 6.78
CA GLY A 63 12.31 8.66 8.03
C GLY A 63 12.99 7.73 9.03
N GLY A 64 13.54 8.34 10.07
CA GLY A 64 14.13 7.66 11.22
C GLY A 64 15.54 7.11 10.99
N GLU A 65 16.08 6.48 12.03
CA GLU A 65 17.46 5.96 12.06
C GLU A 65 17.72 4.88 10.99
N ARG A 66 16.66 4.19 10.55
CA ARG A 66 16.70 3.07 9.60
C ARG A 66 15.98 3.37 8.27
N GLY A 67 15.61 4.63 8.03
CA GLY A 67 15.04 5.05 6.75
C GLY A 67 16.10 5.09 5.64
N TRP A 68 15.69 5.28 4.39
CA TRP A 68 16.65 5.43 3.28
C TRP A 68 17.42 6.76 3.33
N GLN A 69 16.93 7.76 4.08
CA GLN A 69 17.68 8.98 4.39
C GLN A 69 17.70 9.20 5.91
N ALA A 70 18.90 9.11 6.50
CA ALA A 70 19.10 9.36 7.93
C ALA A 70 18.97 10.86 8.24
N GLY A 71 18.32 11.19 9.36
CA GLY A 71 18.33 12.55 9.92
C GLY A 71 17.19 13.48 9.49
N LYS A 72 16.20 13.01 8.73
CA LYS A 72 14.98 13.79 8.46
C LYS A 72 14.20 14.09 9.73
N THR A 73 13.62 15.29 9.80
CA THR A 73 12.62 15.60 10.84
C THR A 73 11.37 14.77 10.61
N LYS A 74 10.55 14.61 11.67
CA LYS A 74 9.29 13.87 11.57
C LYS A 74 8.38 14.42 10.48
N GLU A 75 8.26 15.75 10.39
CA GLU A 75 7.43 16.45 9.41
C GLU A 75 7.90 16.23 7.96
N GLN A 76 9.22 16.24 7.72
CA GLN A 76 9.77 15.96 6.40
C GLN A 76 9.52 14.51 5.98
N ALA A 77 9.68 13.56 6.91
CA ALA A 77 9.38 12.16 6.65
C ALA A 77 7.87 11.95 6.40
N ASP A 78 7.00 12.64 7.13
CA ASP A 78 5.55 12.56 6.94
C ASP A 78 5.13 13.11 5.57
N LYS A 79 5.75 14.21 5.11
CA LYS A 79 5.50 14.76 3.77
C LYS A 79 5.87 13.77 2.65
N GLU A 80 7.01 13.12 2.76
CA GLU A 80 7.41 12.10 1.77
C GLU A 80 6.59 10.82 1.87
N ARG A 81 6.15 10.44 3.07
CA ARG A 81 5.19 9.34 3.23
C ARG A 81 3.89 9.65 2.52
N GLU A 82 3.40 10.88 2.60
CA GLU A 82 2.20 11.30 1.88
C GLU A 82 2.38 11.17 0.36
N GLU A 83 3.54 11.55 -0.18
CA GLU A 83 3.86 11.32 -1.61
C GLU A 83 3.83 9.83 -1.97
N LEU A 84 4.35 8.95 -1.10
CA LEU A 84 4.25 7.50 -1.27
C LEU A 84 2.80 6.99 -1.15
N PHE A 85 1.99 7.63 -0.31
CA PHE A 85 0.57 7.29 -0.15
C PHE A 85 -0.25 7.69 -1.36
N GLU A 86 0.07 8.79 -2.05
CA GLU A 86 -0.56 9.11 -3.33
C GLU A 86 -0.32 8.02 -4.38
N ILE A 87 0.92 7.55 -4.50
CA ILE A 87 1.24 6.42 -5.39
C ILE A 87 0.45 5.18 -4.98
N CYS A 88 0.34 4.92 -3.67
CA CYS A 88 -0.45 3.81 -3.15
C CYS A 88 -1.93 3.93 -3.52
N ARG A 89 -2.54 5.12 -3.35
CA ARG A 89 -3.94 5.41 -3.74
C ARG A 89 -4.16 5.18 -5.23
N GLU A 90 -3.24 5.65 -6.08
CA GLU A 90 -3.31 5.41 -7.52
C GLU A 90 -3.25 3.92 -7.87
N LEU A 91 -2.38 3.15 -7.20
CA LEU A 91 -2.23 1.71 -7.43
C LEU A 91 -3.46 0.90 -7.01
N ILE A 92 -4.09 1.31 -5.90
CA ILE A 92 -5.24 0.64 -5.31
C ILE A 92 -6.53 0.93 -6.09
N SER A 93 -6.63 2.09 -6.74
CA SER A 93 -7.81 2.48 -7.52
C SER A 93 -8.16 1.41 -8.57
N TRP A 94 -9.45 1.06 -8.62
CA TRP A 94 -9.99 0.08 -9.56
C TRP A 94 -9.80 0.51 -11.01
N GLU A 95 -9.94 1.80 -11.29
CA GLU A 95 -9.79 2.39 -12.63
C GLU A 95 -8.36 2.23 -13.19
N ASN A 96 -7.38 2.10 -12.30
CA ASN A 96 -5.96 1.99 -12.66
C ASN A 96 -5.44 0.56 -12.73
N LEU A 97 -6.32 -0.47 -12.72
CA LEU A 97 -5.89 -1.88 -12.67
C LEU A 97 -4.84 -2.24 -13.74
N ASN A 98 -5.02 -1.75 -14.96
CA ASN A 98 -4.15 -2.01 -16.12
C ASN A 98 -3.37 -0.76 -16.57
N ASN A 99 -3.29 0.28 -15.74
CA ASN A 99 -2.61 1.51 -16.10
C ASN A 99 -1.09 1.31 -16.07
N LYS A 100 -0.48 1.15 -17.26
CA LYS A 100 0.96 0.93 -17.41
C LYS A 100 1.80 2.08 -16.85
N ALA A 101 1.28 3.32 -16.88
CA ALA A 101 2.01 4.47 -16.36
C ALA A 101 2.22 4.33 -14.84
N VAL A 102 1.16 3.99 -14.11
CA VAL A 102 1.20 3.76 -12.66
C VAL A 102 2.08 2.56 -12.32
N ILE A 103 1.95 1.45 -13.07
CA ILE A 103 2.77 0.25 -12.84
C ILE A 103 4.26 0.53 -13.09
N SER A 104 4.59 1.36 -14.08
CA SER A 104 5.99 1.69 -14.41
C SER A 104 6.71 2.43 -13.28
N VAL A 105 5.98 3.09 -12.37
CA VAL A 105 6.56 3.74 -11.17
C VAL A 105 7.24 2.72 -10.26
N LEU A 106 6.78 1.46 -10.27
CA LEU A 106 7.37 0.37 -9.47
C LEU A 106 8.67 -0.20 -10.04
N LEU A 107 8.96 0.08 -11.31
CA LEU A 107 10.09 -0.52 -12.05
C LEU A 107 11.30 0.43 -12.20
N LYS A 108 11.25 1.58 -11.54
CA LYS A 108 12.35 2.56 -11.49
C LYS A 108 13.04 2.50 -10.14
#